data_AF-A0A9P9A4V4-F1
#
_entry.id   AF-A0A9P9A4V4-F1
#
_cell.length_a   1.000
_cell.length_b   1.000
_cell.length_c   1.000
_cell.angle_alpha   90.00
_cell.angle_beta   90.00
_cell.angle_gamma   90.00
#
_symmetry.space_group_name_H-M   'P 1'
#
loop_
_entity.id
_entity.type
_entity.pdbx_description
1 polymer ?
#
loop_
_entity_poly.entity_id
_entity_poly.type
_entity_poly.pdbx_seq_one_letter_code
_entity_poly.pdbx_strand_id
1 'polypeptide(L)'
;MAEHKVLAEASWAKTVKQRHEMIAADYKDASQMPLFPAVNGPTYFTTPYTIWDFTPASYGCPHEMERVGRMGDGGKWVCGMSRYVNLPLERPCIIYSFGVQNESSFEEEMLSRTRSCKIWAYDFSVVDFGKQLGDVHRGRAQFLQAGIAGKTDKNRSPPFYSIADLMKMNGHDYIDILKMDIEFAEFEAMDGLNEAFPLSEGKELPIGQFMVELHFFNGFTAENYLQWWERLEARGLRPTWTEPNLLAVTLNLSGNKDPTLAEYTMINVHDKRNVLF
;
A
#
# COMPACT_ATOMS: atom_id res chain seq x y z
N MET A 1 16.95 6.66 -16.99
CA MET A 1 16.48 5.69 -15.98
C MET A 1 17.52 5.42 -14.89
N ALA A 2 18.76 5.05 -15.23
CA ALA A 2 19.81 4.83 -14.22
C ALA A 2 20.09 6.06 -13.34
N GLU A 3 20.24 7.24 -13.95
CA GLU A 3 20.43 8.51 -13.22
C GLU A 3 19.27 8.82 -12.28
N HIS A 4 18.02 8.68 -12.76
CA HIS A 4 16.82 8.83 -11.95
C HIS A 4 16.84 7.94 -10.71
N LYS A 5 17.12 6.64 -10.88
CA LYS A 5 17.22 5.70 -9.75
C LYS A 5 18.24 6.19 -8.71
N VAL A 6 19.43 6.61 -9.14
CA VAL A 6 20.47 7.09 -8.22
C VAL A 6 19.99 8.31 -7.43
N LEU A 7 19.38 9.29 -8.08
CA LEU A 7 18.88 10.50 -7.43
C LEU A 7 17.69 10.20 -6.50
N ALA A 8 16.77 9.34 -6.91
CA ALA A 8 15.62 8.94 -6.11
C ALA A 8 16.03 8.13 -4.87
N GLU A 9 16.98 7.18 -5.00
CA GLU A 9 17.55 6.47 -3.86
C GLU A 9 18.26 7.43 -2.90
N ALA A 10 19.03 8.40 -3.41
CA ALA A 10 19.71 9.38 -2.57
C ALA A 10 18.72 10.27 -1.78
N SER A 11 17.62 10.68 -2.43
CA SER A 11 16.53 11.42 -1.78
C SER A 11 15.87 10.61 -0.67
N TRP A 12 15.50 9.37 -0.97
CA TRP A 12 14.90 8.45 0.01
C TRP A 12 15.86 8.17 1.19
N ALA A 13 17.11 7.79 0.90
CA ALA A 13 18.12 7.50 1.93
C ALA A 13 18.40 8.70 2.83
N LYS A 14 18.39 9.93 2.28
CA LYS A 14 18.48 11.17 3.07
C LYS A 14 17.33 11.26 4.07
N THR A 15 16.09 11.02 3.65
CA THR A 15 14.92 11.09 4.56
C THR A 15 14.94 9.99 5.63
N VAL A 16 15.36 8.77 5.29
CA VAL A 16 15.55 7.68 6.27
C VAL A 16 16.58 8.08 7.31
N LYS A 17 17.71 8.65 6.89
CA LYS A 17 18.73 9.16 7.82
C LYS A 17 18.16 10.25 8.74
N GLN A 18 17.46 11.24 8.18
CA GLN A 18 16.87 12.34 8.95
C GLN A 18 15.83 11.83 9.97
N ARG A 19 15.03 10.82 9.60
CA ARG A 19 14.09 10.14 10.51
C ARG A 19 14.80 9.64 11.77
N HIS A 20 15.85 8.83 11.61
CA HIS A 20 16.59 8.28 12.74
C HIS A 20 17.34 9.35 13.54
N GLU A 21 17.91 10.36 12.88
CA GLU A 21 18.57 11.49 13.56
C GLU A 21 17.58 12.25 14.45
N MET A 22 16.36 12.52 13.96
CA MET A 22 15.31 13.19 14.71
C MET A 22 14.79 12.33 15.88
N ILE A 23 14.52 11.04 15.66
CA ILE A 23 14.09 10.12 16.73
C ILE A 23 15.15 10.11 17.85
N ALA A 24 16.43 9.96 17.49
CA ALA A 24 17.51 9.91 18.47
C ALA A 24 17.68 11.23 19.24
N ALA A 25 17.55 12.37 18.57
CA ALA A 25 17.71 13.70 19.17
C ALA A 25 16.54 14.06 20.10
N ASP A 26 15.30 13.83 19.65
CA ASP A 26 14.11 14.38 20.30
C ASP A 26 13.45 13.36 21.26
N TYR A 27 13.57 12.06 20.96
CA TYR A 27 12.87 10.98 21.68
C TYR A 27 13.79 9.92 22.28
N LYS A 28 15.06 9.86 21.84
CA LYS A 28 16.03 8.76 22.04
C LYS A 28 15.63 7.45 21.38
N ASP A 29 14.34 7.10 21.42
CA ASP A 29 13.80 5.86 20.91
C ASP A 29 12.35 6.04 20.42
N ALA A 30 11.95 5.29 19.39
CA ALA A 30 10.62 5.41 18.78
C ALA A 30 9.48 5.01 19.73
N SER A 31 9.74 4.19 20.76
CA SER A 31 8.75 3.85 21.80
C SER A 31 8.30 5.05 22.63
N GLN A 32 9.10 6.12 22.66
CA GLN A 32 8.79 7.36 23.36
C GLN A 32 8.12 8.39 22.45
N MET A 33 8.02 8.10 21.14
CA MET A 33 7.52 9.04 20.15
C MET A 33 5.99 8.94 20.03
N PRO A 34 5.24 10.02 20.29
CA PRO A 34 3.81 10.06 20.01
C PRO A 34 3.53 10.16 18.51
N LEU A 35 2.39 9.61 18.07
CA LEU A 35 1.97 9.65 16.67
C LEU A 35 1.57 11.07 16.20
N PHE A 36 0.79 11.78 17.02
CA PHE A 36 0.19 13.07 16.66
C PHE A 36 0.35 14.10 17.81
N PRO A 37 1.57 14.52 18.16
CA PRO A 37 1.77 15.38 19.34
C PRO A 37 1.35 16.84 19.15
N ALA A 38 1.41 17.39 17.93
CA ALA A 38 1.08 18.78 17.65
C ALA A 38 -0.44 19.02 17.56
N VAL A 39 -1.11 19.17 18.70
CA VAL A 39 -2.58 19.37 18.77
C VAL A 39 -3.01 20.81 19.05
N ASN A 40 -2.06 21.71 19.34
CA ASN A 40 -2.29 23.14 19.58
C ASN A 40 -1.01 23.96 19.35
N GLY A 41 -1.11 25.28 19.43
CA GLY A 41 0.03 26.19 19.23
C GLY A 41 1.26 25.86 20.08
N PRO A 42 1.14 25.69 21.42
CA PRO A 42 2.27 25.30 22.26
C PRO A 42 2.95 23.99 21.85
N THR A 43 2.18 22.93 21.59
CA THR A 43 2.72 21.62 21.18
C THR A 43 3.33 21.64 19.78
N TYR A 44 2.83 22.49 18.87
CA TYR A 44 3.46 22.70 17.58
C TYR A 44 4.89 23.23 17.72
N PHE A 45 5.15 24.21 18.60
CA PHE A 45 6.49 24.76 18.76
C PHE A 45 7.48 23.81 19.48
N THR A 46 7.00 22.73 20.11
CA THR A 46 7.85 21.71 20.73
C THR A 46 8.05 20.48 19.85
N THR A 47 7.02 20.07 19.12
CA THR A 47 6.98 18.81 18.37
C THR A 47 6.21 19.02 17.06
N PRO A 48 6.74 19.80 16.08
CA PRO A 48 6.03 20.25 14.88
C PRO A 48 5.89 19.15 13.81
N TYR A 49 5.35 17.99 14.17
CA TYR A 49 5.20 16.87 13.25
C TYR A 49 3.95 16.03 13.53
N THR A 50 3.63 15.19 12.54
CA THR A 50 2.81 13.99 12.65
C THR A 50 3.63 12.77 12.25
N ILE A 51 3.21 11.57 12.63
CA ILE A 51 3.90 10.32 12.28
C ILE A 51 4.17 10.18 10.77
N TRP A 52 3.32 10.74 9.92
CA TRP A 52 3.46 10.73 8.47
C TRP A 52 4.71 11.47 7.98
N ASP A 53 5.21 12.44 8.76
CA ASP A 53 6.45 13.18 8.45
C ASP A 53 7.71 12.32 8.65
N PHE A 54 7.61 11.19 9.35
CA PHE A 54 8.71 10.24 9.54
C PHE A 54 8.83 9.23 8.40
N THR A 55 7.79 9.13 7.55
CA THR A 55 7.69 8.21 6.43
C THR A 55 7.24 8.94 5.15
N PRO A 56 7.91 10.03 4.74
CA PRO A 56 7.51 10.79 3.56
C PRO A 56 7.70 9.97 2.28
N ALA A 57 6.87 10.24 1.26
CA ALA A 57 7.03 9.71 -0.08
C ALA A 57 8.18 10.40 -0.84
N SER A 58 9.40 10.14 -0.39
CA SER A 58 10.62 10.83 -0.82
C SER A 58 11.33 10.18 -2.01
N TYR A 59 10.81 9.07 -2.52
CA TYR A 59 11.32 8.43 -3.73
C TYR A 59 10.55 8.93 -4.96
N GLY A 60 11.18 9.69 -5.84
CA GLY A 60 10.52 10.16 -7.06
C GLY A 60 10.10 9.00 -7.96
N CYS A 61 8.81 8.92 -8.31
CA CYS A 61 8.33 7.95 -9.31
C CYS A 61 9.11 8.15 -10.64
N PRO A 62 9.63 7.08 -11.26
CA PRO A 62 10.37 7.16 -12.52
C PRO A 62 9.53 7.50 -13.75
N HIS A 63 8.20 7.53 -13.59
CA HIS A 63 7.21 7.79 -14.63
C HIS A 63 6.17 8.79 -14.09
N GLU A 64 5.09 9.02 -14.83
CA GLU A 64 3.98 9.84 -14.37
C GLU A 64 3.30 9.26 -13.11
N MET A 65 2.94 10.12 -12.16
CA MET A 65 2.00 9.79 -11.10
C MET A 65 0.59 10.20 -11.57
N GLU A 66 -0.34 9.25 -11.57
CA GLU A 66 -1.71 9.48 -12.03
C GLU A 66 -2.72 8.92 -11.02
N ARG A 67 -3.78 9.68 -10.71
CA ARG A 67 -4.89 9.17 -9.91
C ARG A 67 -5.80 8.32 -10.81
N VAL A 68 -6.00 7.06 -10.42
CA VAL A 68 -6.83 6.08 -11.14
C VAL A 68 -8.03 5.71 -10.28
N GLY A 69 -9.19 5.63 -10.90
CA GLY A 69 -10.48 5.57 -10.21
C GLY A 69 -11.03 6.96 -9.93
N ARG A 70 -12.07 7.02 -9.09
CA ARG A 70 -12.80 8.26 -8.87
C ARG A 70 -12.00 9.29 -8.05
N MET A 71 -12.45 10.54 -8.13
CA MET A 71 -12.00 11.60 -7.24
C MET A 71 -12.59 11.41 -5.83
N GLY A 72 -11.82 11.78 -4.80
CA GLY A 72 -12.15 11.49 -3.41
C GLY A 72 -11.87 10.03 -3.06
N ASP A 73 -12.46 9.56 -1.97
CA ASP A 73 -12.26 8.22 -1.40
C ASP A 73 -12.46 7.07 -2.43
N GLY A 74 -11.56 6.09 -2.46
CA GLY A 74 -11.62 4.89 -3.32
C GLY A 74 -10.60 4.84 -4.47
N GLY A 75 -10.36 5.95 -5.16
CA GLY A 75 -9.30 6.03 -6.19
C GLY A 75 -7.91 5.92 -5.56
N LYS A 76 -6.91 5.45 -6.31
CA LYS A 76 -5.52 5.32 -5.83
C LYS A 76 -4.55 5.98 -6.81
N TRP A 77 -3.41 6.42 -6.30
CA TRP A 77 -2.34 7.01 -7.12
C TRP A 77 -1.44 5.92 -7.68
N VAL A 78 -1.29 5.85 -9.00
CA VAL A 78 -0.46 4.86 -9.69
C VAL A 78 0.78 5.52 -10.26
N CYS A 79 1.95 4.97 -9.94
CA CYS A 79 3.20 5.31 -10.61
C CYS A 79 3.28 4.57 -11.95
N GLY A 80 3.41 5.31 -13.05
CA GLY A 80 3.63 4.78 -14.39
C GLY A 80 2.45 4.06 -15.01
N MET A 81 1.24 4.64 -14.94
CA MET A 81 0.04 4.05 -15.56
C MET A 81 0.25 3.72 -17.05
N SER A 82 0.99 4.55 -17.79
CA SER A 82 1.36 4.31 -19.19
C SER A 82 2.16 3.02 -19.39
N ARG A 83 2.91 2.56 -18.39
CA ARG A 83 3.68 1.31 -18.43
C ARG A 83 2.74 0.11 -18.47
N TYR A 84 1.69 0.11 -17.65
CA TYR A 84 0.68 -0.94 -17.61
C TYR A 84 -0.21 -0.95 -18.86
N VAL A 85 -0.59 0.22 -19.37
CA VAL A 85 -1.36 0.35 -20.62
C VAL A 85 -0.63 -0.25 -21.82
N ASN A 86 0.69 -0.07 -21.88
CA ASN A 86 1.52 -0.52 -22.99
C ASN A 86 2.08 -1.96 -22.82
N LEU A 87 1.65 -2.72 -21.81
CA LEU A 87 2.12 -4.10 -21.66
C LEU A 87 1.66 -4.96 -22.85
N PRO A 88 2.56 -5.80 -23.41
CA PRO A 88 2.18 -6.79 -24.41
C PRO A 88 1.09 -7.73 -23.88
N LEU A 89 0.24 -8.26 -24.76
CA LEU A 89 -0.85 -9.17 -24.37
C LEU A 89 -0.34 -10.50 -23.81
N GLU A 90 0.85 -10.91 -24.25
CA GLU A 90 1.52 -12.14 -23.87
C GLU A 90 2.13 -12.05 -22.46
N ARG A 91 2.31 -10.83 -21.94
CA ARG A 91 2.78 -10.59 -20.58
C ARG A 91 1.57 -10.38 -19.66
N PRO A 92 1.21 -11.37 -18.81
CA PRO A 92 0.12 -11.19 -17.87
C PRO A 92 0.44 -10.04 -16.92
N CYS A 93 -0.53 -9.16 -16.70
CA CYS A 93 -0.49 -8.15 -15.65
C CYS A 93 -1.47 -8.56 -14.54
N ILE A 94 -0.95 -8.83 -13.35
CA ILE A 94 -1.72 -9.37 -12.24
C ILE A 94 -1.93 -8.29 -11.20
N ILE A 95 -3.19 -7.93 -10.95
CA ILE A 95 -3.57 -6.94 -9.95
C ILE A 95 -4.38 -7.64 -8.88
N TYR A 96 -3.93 -7.51 -7.63
CA TYR A 96 -4.71 -7.91 -6.46
C TYR A 96 -5.31 -6.67 -5.82
N SER A 97 -6.62 -6.69 -5.60
CA SER A 97 -7.34 -5.59 -4.95
C SER A 97 -8.07 -6.10 -3.72
N PHE A 98 -7.59 -5.71 -2.55
CA PHE A 98 -8.16 -6.14 -1.27
C PHE A 98 -8.95 -5.00 -0.64
N GLY A 99 -10.18 -5.31 -0.21
CA GLY A 99 -11.14 -4.34 0.31
C GLY A 99 -11.65 -3.40 -0.77
N VAL A 100 -12.47 -3.94 -1.67
CA VAL A 100 -13.11 -3.15 -2.74
C VAL A 100 -14.41 -2.49 -2.28
N GLN A 101 -15.06 -3.06 -1.26
CA GLN A 101 -16.36 -2.63 -0.75
C GLN A 101 -17.36 -2.35 -1.89
N ASN A 102 -18.07 -1.21 -1.87
CA ASN A 102 -18.98 -0.80 -2.95
C ASN A 102 -18.33 0.20 -3.92
N GLU A 103 -17.01 0.37 -3.87
CA GLU A 103 -16.26 1.33 -4.69
C GLU A 103 -15.26 0.57 -5.57
N SER A 104 -15.67 0.30 -6.82
CA SER A 104 -14.83 -0.43 -7.78
C SER A 104 -14.35 0.41 -8.95
N SER A 105 -14.23 1.74 -8.76
CA SER A 105 -13.83 2.65 -9.84
C SER A 105 -12.37 2.49 -10.24
N PHE A 106 -11.49 2.18 -9.29
CA PHE A 106 -10.08 1.88 -9.57
C PHE A 106 -9.97 0.64 -10.47
N GLU A 107 -10.67 -0.44 -10.12
CA GLU A 107 -10.63 -1.70 -10.85
C GLU A 107 -11.21 -1.55 -12.25
N GLU A 108 -12.34 -0.85 -12.37
CA GLU A 108 -12.93 -0.51 -13.66
C GLU A 108 -11.97 0.31 -14.53
N GLU A 109 -11.37 1.38 -14.01
CA GLU A 109 -10.51 2.23 -14.81
C GLU A 109 -9.24 1.49 -15.26
N MET A 110 -8.61 0.73 -14.36
CA MET A 110 -7.47 -0.13 -14.70
C MET A 110 -7.82 -1.07 -15.86
N LEU A 111 -8.96 -1.76 -15.79
CA LEU A 111 -9.37 -2.69 -16.84
C LEU A 111 -9.75 -1.95 -18.14
N SER A 112 -10.40 -0.78 -18.07
CA SER A 112 -10.80 -0.02 -19.25
C SER A 112 -9.61 0.46 -20.09
N ARG A 113 -8.47 0.74 -19.44
CA ARG A 113 -7.27 1.30 -20.07
C ARG A 113 -6.23 0.24 -20.45
N THR A 114 -6.23 -0.89 -19.75
CA THR A 114 -5.23 -1.95 -19.96
C THR A 114 -5.85 -3.15 -20.66
N ARG A 115 -5.09 -3.76 -21.59
CA ARG A 115 -5.55 -4.95 -22.30
C ARG A 115 -5.06 -6.24 -21.66
N SER A 116 -3.89 -6.20 -21.02
CA SER A 116 -3.22 -7.38 -20.44
C SER A 116 -3.55 -7.60 -18.96
N CYS A 117 -4.02 -6.57 -18.25
CA CYS A 117 -4.27 -6.70 -16.82
C CYS A 117 -5.54 -7.49 -16.52
N LYS A 118 -5.42 -8.30 -15.47
CA LYS A 118 -6.49 -9.05 -14.84
C LYS A 118 -6.49 -8.73 -13.35
N ILE A 119 -7.68 -8.63 -12.78
CA ILE A 119 -7.89 -8.24 -11.38
C ILE A 119 -8.44 -9.44 -10.61
N TRP A 120 -7.88 -9.68 -9.43
CA TRP A 120 -8.46 -10.54 -8.41
C TRP A 120 -8.79 -9.69 -7.19
N ALA A 121 -10.09 -9.53 -6.95
CA ALA A 121 -10.61 -8.76 -5.84
C ALA A 121 -11.08 -9.66 -4.70
N TYR A 122 -10.82 -9.21 -3.48
CA TYR A 122 -11.15 -9.94 -2.26
C TYR A 122 -11.72 -8.98 -1.23
N ASP A 123 -12.90 -9.32 -0.71
CA ASP A 123 -13.55 -8.57 0.34
C ASP A 123 -14.54 -9.47 1.08
N PHE A 124 -14.50 -9.52 2.40
CA PHE A 124 -15.42 -10.36 3.18
C PHE A 124 -16.77 -9.67 3.45
N SER A 125 -16.86 -8.35 3.30
CA SER A 125 -18.02 -7.53 3.65
C SER A 125 -19.07 -7.42 2.53
N VAL A 126 -18.65 -7.65 1.29
CA VAL A 126 -19.50 -7.62 0.09
C VAL A 126 -19.44 -8.94 -0.68
N VAL A 127 -20.41 -9.17 -1.57
CA VAL A 127 -20.54 -10.42 -2.33
C VAL A 127 -20.08 -10.30 -3.78
N ASP A 128 -19.80 -9.08 -4.26
CA ASP A 128 -19.34 -8.79 -5.61
C ASP A 128 -18.70 -7.38 -5.66
N PHE A 129 -18.11 -7.02 -6.79
CA PHE A 129 -17.69 -5.65 -7.11
C PHE A 129 -18.84 -4.64 -7.05
N GLY A 130 -18.48 -3.37 -6.83
CA GLY A 130 -19.39 -2.23 -6.96
C GLY A 130 -19.93 -2.06 -8.38
N LYS A 131 -21.01 -1.29 -8.51
CA LYS A 131 -21.74 -1.04 -9.77
C LYS A 131 -20.89 -0.36 -10.86
N GLN A 132 -19.74 0.18 -10.48
CA GLN A 132 -18.76 0.82 -11.35
C GLN A 132 -18.14 -0.17 -12.33
N LEU A 133 -17.96 -1.44 -11.94
CA LEU A 133 -17.34 -2.45 -12.80
C LEU A 133 -18.31 -2.87 -13.91
N GLY A 134 -17.99 -2.49 -15.14
CA GLY A 134 -18.82 -2.76 -16.31
C GLY A 134 -18.78 -4.22 -16.78
N ASP A 135 -19.89 -4.70 -17.35
CA ASP A 135 -20.01 -6.09 -17.83
C ASP A 135 -18.93 -6.47 -18.86
N VAL A 136 -18.48 -5.51 -19.67
CA VAL A 136 -17.42 -5.70 -20.68
C VAL A 136 -16.06 -6.08 -20.06
N HIS A 137 -15.81 -5.71 -18.80
CA HIS A 137 -14.55 -5.97 -18.09
C HIS A 137 -14.61 -7.19 -17.17
N ARG A 138 -15.80 -7.75 -16.92
CA ARG A 138 -15.98 -8.93 -16.05
C ARG A 138 -15.14 -10.13 -16.46
N GLY A 139 -14.89 -10.34 -17.75
CA GLY A 139 -14.01 -11.43 -18.24
C GLY A 139 -12.56 -11.36 -17.74
N ARG A 140 -12.11 -10.21 -17.22
CA ARG A 140 -10.77 -9.99 -16.65
C ARG A 140 -10.80 -9.64 -15.16
N ALA A 141 -11.96 -9.70 -14.52
CA ALA A 141 -12.15 -9.38 -13.11
C ALA A 141 -12.72 -10.59 -12.38
N GLN A 142 -11.99 -11.10 -11.38
CA GLN A 142 -12.40 -12.19 -10.52
C GLN A 142 -12.68 -11.64 -9.13
N PHE A 143 -13.78 -12.08 -8.52
CA PHE A 143 -14.13 -11.70 -7.15
C PHE A 143 -14.21 -12.95 -6.27
N LEU A 144 -13.67 -12.88 -5.06
CA LEU A 144 -13.89 -13.87 -4.02
C LEU A 144 -14.31 -13.17 -2.72
N GLN A 145 -15.46 -13.56 -2.18
CA GLN A 145 -15.87 -13.10 -0.85
C GLN A 145 -14.99 -13.76 0.22
N ALA A 146 -13.93 -13.05 0.64
CA ALA A 146 -12.96 -13.53 1.62
C ALA A 146 -12.19 -12.36 2.24
N GLY A 147 -11.72 -12.56 3.46
CA GLY A 147 -10.83 -11.62 4.14
C GLY A 147 -9.36 -11.92 3.87
N ILE A 148 -8.51 -10.96 4.17
CA ILE A 148 -7.05 -11.09 4.09
C ILE A 148 -6.48 -11.06 5.50
N ALA A 149 -5.47 -11.90 5.76
CA ALA A 149 -4.79 -11.97 7.05
C ALA A 149 -3.33 -12.40 6.87
N GLY A 150 -2.53 -12.36 7.94
CA GLY A 150 -1.17 -12.89 7.92
C GLY A 150 -1.10 -14.41 7.69
N LYS A 151 -2.14 -15.16 8.09
CA LYS A 151 -2.24 -16.61 7.91
C LYS A 151 -3.64 -17.01 7.46
N THR A 152 -3.71 -18.02 6.59
CA THR A 152 -4.98 -18.54 6.09
C THR A 152 -5.76 -19.25 7.19
N ASP A 153 -7.02 -18.87 7.35
CA ASP A 153 -8.01 -19.53 8.17
C ASP A 153 -9.30 -19.78 7.36
N LYS A 154 -9.43 -21.02 6.90
CA LYS A 154 -10.59 -21.49 6.12
C LYS A 154 -11.81 -21.84 6.98
N ASN A 155 -11.67 -21.82 8.31
CA ASN A 155 -12.78 -22.16 9.21
C ASN A 155 -13.69 -20.95 9.51
N ARG A 156 -13.25 -19.74 9.13
CA ARG A 156 -14.08 -18.53 9.19
C ARG A 156 -15.10 -18.52 8.04
N SER A 157 -16.21 -17.80 8.25
CA SER A 157 -17.25 -17.60 7.24
C SER A 157 -17.58 -16.09 7.16
N PRO A 158 -17.14 -15.36 6.11
CA PRO A 158 -16.28 -15.81 5.00
C PRO A 158 -14.86 -16.22 5.44
N PRO A 159 -14.13 -17.04 4.65
CA PRO A 159 -12.78 -17.46 4.97
C PRO A 159 -11.78 -16.30 4.89
N PHE A 160 -10.66 -16.41 5.61
CA PHE A 160 -9.56 -15.45 5.53
C PHE A 160 -8.31 -16.13 4.94
N TYR A 161 -7.59 -15.44 4.07
CA TYR A 161 -6.42 -15.99 3.37
C TYR A 161 -5.17 -15.15 3.56
N SER A 162 -4.02 -15.81 3.59
CA SER A 162 -2.74 -15.16 3.36
C SER A 162 -2.57 -14.81 1.88
N ILE A 163 -1.83 -13.73 1.59
CA ILE A 163 -1.53 -13.30 0.23
C ILE A 163 -0.82 -14.43 -0.54
N ALA A 164 0.12 -15.12 0.11
CA ALA A 164 0.87 -16.22 -0.50
C ALA A 164 -0.02 -17.41 -0.88
N ASP A 165 -1.03 -17.75 -0.07
CA ASP A 165 -1.97 -18.81 -0.42
C ASP A 165 -2.91 -18.39 -1.56
N LEU A 166 -3.33 -17.12 -1.63
CA LEU A 166 -4.10 -16.61 -2.76
C LEU A 166 -3.29 -16.63 -4.06
N MET A 167 -2.02 -16.24 -4.01
CA MET A 167 -1.07 -16.38 -5.13
C MET A 167 -1.01 -17.83 -5.60
N LYS A 168 -0.80 -18.78 -4.66
CA LYS A 168 -0.75 -20.21 -4.96
C LYS A 168 -2.06 -20.74 -5.54
N MET A 169 -3.21 -20.34 -5.00
CA MET A 169 -4.54 -20.75 -5.46
C MET A 169 -4.81 -20.32 -6.90
N ASN A 170 -4.36 -19.12 -7.26
CA ASN A 170 -4.53 -18.59 -8.61
C ASN A 170 -3.41 -18.98 -9.58
N GLY A 171 -2.36 -19.66 -9.10
CA GLY A 171 -1.19 -20.02 -9.91
C GLY A 171 -0.32 -18.81 -10.27
N HIS A 172 -0.32 -17.76 -9.46
CA HIS A 172 0.50 -16.57 -9.64
C HIS A 172 1.77 -16.66 -8.80
N ASP A 173 2.90 -16.23 -9.36
CA ASP A 173 4.18 -16.09 -8.69
C ASP A 173 4.62 -14.62 -8.58
N TYR A 174 3.77 -13.70 -9.04
CA TYR A 174 4.00 -12.25 -9.06
C TYR A 174 2.69 -11.47 -9.08
N ILE A 175 2.71 -10.29 -8.44
CA ILE A 175 1.64 -9.31 -8.43
C ILE A 175 2.22 -7.99 -8.95
N ASP A 176 1.77 -7.51 -10.10
CA ASP A 176 2.23 -6.24 -10.67
C ASP A 176 1.77 -5.04 -9.84
N ILE A 177 0.54 -5.10 -9.30
CA ILE A 177 -0.04 -4.09 -8.41
C ILE A 177 -0.84 -4.78 -7.29
N LEU A 178 -0.46 -4.50 -6.05
CA LEU A 178 -1.20 -4.88 -4.85
C LEU A 178 -1.88 -3.64 -4.27
N LYS A 179 -3.20 -3.51 -4.44
CA LYS A 179 -4.04 -2.53 -3.75
C LYS A 179 -4.57 -3.17 -2.46
N MET A 180 -4.45 -2.47 -1.35
CA MET A 180 -4.83 -2.99 -0.04
C MET A 180 -5.46 -1.92 0.84
N ASP A 181 -6.69 -2.18 1.24
CA ASP A 181 -7.50 -1.27 2.05
C ASP A 181 -8.43 -2.12 2.92
N ILE A 182 -7.91 -2.65 4.03
CA ILE A 182 -8.52 -3.78 4.75
C ILE A 182 -8.59 -3.54 6.26
N GLU A 183 -8.78 -2.29 6.65
CA GLU A 183 -9.20 -1.87 7.98
C GLU A 183 -8.32 -2.46 9.09
N PHE A 184 -7.03 -2.12 9.08
CA PHE A 184 -5.96 -2.55 10.01
C PHE A 184 -5.28 -3.89 9.68
N ALA A 185 -5.89 -4.75 8.88
CA ALA A 185 -5.28 -6.04 8.53
C ALA A 185 -4.06 -5.90 7.59
N GLU A 186 -3.72 -4.68 7.14
CA GLU A 186 -2.59 -4.42 6.25
C GLU A 186 -1.26 -4.87 6.87
N PHE A 187 -1.10 -4.59 8.16
CA PHE A 187 0.13 -4.87 8.88
C PHE A 187 0.41 -6.38 8.93
N GLU A 188 -0.57 -7.15 9.42
CA GLU A 188 -0.43 -8.60 9.55
C GLU A 188 -0.37 -9.30 8.18
N ALA A 189 -1.11 -8.82 7.18
CA ALA A 189 -1.10 -9.38 5.84
C ALA A 189 0.28 -9.26 5.18
N MET A 190 0.91 -8.09 5.32
CA MET A 190 2.28 -7.87 4.82
C MET A 190 3.34 -8.60 5.63
N ASP A 191 3.17 -8.74 6.94
CA ASP A 191 4.07 -9.57 7.76
C ASP A 191 3.99 -11.05 7.35
N GLY A 192 2.79 -11.57 7.11
CA GLY A 192 2.59 -12.93 6.59
C GLY A 192 3.21 -13.13 5.19
N LEU A 193 3.10 -12.14 4.31
CA LEU A 193 3.78 -12.17 3.00
C LEU A 193 5.32 -12.16 3.17
N ASN A 194 5.84 -11.36 4.10
CA ASN A 194 7.25 -11.31 4.41
C ASN A 194 7.78 -12.64 4.95
N GLU A 195 7.02 -13.33 5.81
CA GLU A 195 7.32 -14.68 6.31
C GLU A 195 7.31 -15.74 5.19
N ALA A 196 6.39 -15.64 4.23
CA ALA A 196 6.30 -16.58 3.10
C ALA A 196 7.45 -16.42 2.09
N PHE A 197 8.03 -15.22 2.00
CA PHE A 197 9.16 -14.89 1.12
C PHE A 197 10.33 -14.35 1.96
N PRO A 198 11.01 -15.19 2.77
CA PRO A 198 12.02 -14.72 3.71
C PRO A 198 13.28 -14.21 2.99
N LEU A 199 13.75 -13.02 3.43
CA LEU A 199 14.98 -12.42 2.90
C LEU A 199 16.23 -13.26 3.20
N SER A 200 16.24 -14.02 4.31
CA SER A 200 17.31 -14.96 4.68
C SER A 200 17.51 -16.09 3.65
N GLU A 201 16.49 -16.39 2.85
CA GLU A 201 16.56 -17.35 1.74
C GLU A 201 16.83 -16.66 0.38
N GLY A 202 17.09 -15.34 0.37
CA GLY A 202 17.30 -14.56 -0.85
C GLY A 202 16.03 -14.33 -1.68
N LYS A 203 14.84 -14.50 -1.09
CA LYS A 203 13.57 -14.27 -1.79
C LYS A 203 13.19 -12.79 -1.75
N GLU A 204 12.99 -12.19 -2.92
CA GLU A 204 12.40 -10.85 -3.06
C GLU A 204 10.89 -10.88 -2.81
N LEU A 205 10.30 -9.75 -2.44
CA LEU A 205 8.84 -9.65 -2.39
C LEU A 205 8.31 -9.73 -3.83
N PRO A 206 7.34 -10.61 -4.14
CA PRO A 206 6.85 -10.80 -5.49
C PRO A 206 5.79 -9.75 -5.87
N ILE A 207 6.05 -8.49 -5.54
CA ILE A 207 5.14 -7.36 -5.81
C ILE A 207 5.89 -6.23 -6.53
N GLY A 208 5.28 -5.67 -7.57
CA GLY A 208 5.83 -4.54 -8.34
C GLY A 208 5.48 -3.18 -7.73
N GLN A 209 4.19 -2.95 -7.49
CA GLN A 209 3.65 -1.76 -6.84
C GLN A 209 2.74 -2.16 -5.67
N PHE A 210 2.85 -1.45 -4.56
CA PHE A 210 2.03 -1.64 -3.36
C PHE A 210 1.32 -0.33 -3.04
N MET A 211 -0.01 -0.33 -3.15
CA MET A 211 -0.86 0.79 -2.78
C MET A 211 -1.66 0.40 -1.55
N VAL A 212 -1.55 1.17 -0.48
CA VAL A 212 -2.09 0.80 0.82
C VAL A 212 -2.74 1.99 1.51
N GLU A 213 -3.93 1.81 2.08
CA GLU A 213 -4.43 2.71 3.12
C GLU A 213 -4.05 2.16 4.49
N LEU A 214 -3.30 2.97 5.26
CA LEU A 214 -2.85 2.58 6.59
C LEU A 214 -3.84 3.06 7.64
N HIS A 215 -4.28 2.14 8.48
CA HIS A 215 -5.29 2.39 9.50
C HIS A 215 -4.67 2.40 10.91
N PHE A 216 -4.47 3.58 11.53
CA PHE A 216 -3.90 3.67 12.89
C PHE A 216 -4.98 3.56 13.97
N PHE A 217 -5.57 2.38 14.08
CA PHE A 217 -6.50 2.01 15.14
C PHE A 217 -5.87 1.02 16.14
N ASN A 218 -6.65 0.55 17.11
CA ASN A 218 -6.28 -0.55 18.01
C ASN A 218 -4.99 -0.35 18.83
N GLY A 219 -4.65 0.89 19.19
CA GLY A 219 -3.49 1.19 20.03
C GLY A 219 -2.14 1.03 19.32
N PHE A 220 -2.13 1.13 17.98
CA PHE A 220 -0.89 1.15 17.21
C PHE A 220 0.03 2.29 17.68
N THR A 221 1.33 2.01 17.78
CA THR A 221 2.35 2.94 18.29
C THR A 221 3.29 3.38 17.17
N ALA A 222 4.00 4.49 17.39
CA ALA A 222 5.02 4.94 16.44
C ALA A 222 6.13 3.88 16.25
N GLU A 223 6.54 3.22 17.33
CA GLU A 223 7.50 2.11 17.29
C GLU A 223 7.01 0.96 16.39
N ASN A 224 5.81 0.44 16.62
CA ASN A 224 5.26 -0.67 15.85
C ASN A 224 5.16 -0.31 14.37
N TYR A 225 4.69 0.91 14.08
CA TYR A 225 4.59 1.42 12.72
C TYR A 225 5.94 1.53 12.03
N LEU A 226 6.91 2.19 12.66
CA LEU A 226 8.22 2.42 12.06
C LEU A 226 9.00 1.12 11.86
N GLN A 227 8.89 0.18 12.81
CA GLN A 227 9.46 -1.16 12.63
C GLN A 227 8.83 -1.90 11.44
N TRP A 228 7.51 -1.79 11.25
CA TRP A 228 6.84 -2.37 10.09
C TRP A 228 7.24 -1.69 8.78
N TRP A 229 7.28 -0.36 8.78
CA TRP A 229 7.68 0.44 7.63
C TRP A 229 9.11 0.13 7.18
N GLU A 230 10.05 0.04 8.12
CA GLU A 230 11.45 -0.26 7.84
C GLU A 230 11.65 -1.68 7.31
N ARG A 231 10.79 -2.64 7.70
CA ARG A 231 10.77 -3.96 7.06
C ARG A 231 10.42 -3.84 5.59
N LEU A 232 9.41 -3.05 5.21
CA LEU A 232 9.06 -2.82 3.79
C LEU A 232 10.22 -2.17 3.02
N GLU A 233 10.84 -1.15 3.60
CA GLU A 233 11.98 -0.45 3.01
C GLU A 233 13.18 -1.39 2.79
N ALA A 234 13.49 -2.24 3.77
CA ALA A 234 14.55 -3.25 3.66
C ALA A 234 14.27 -4.27 2.54
N ARG A 235 13.00 -4.50 2.22
CA ARG A 235 12.57 -5.38 1.12
C ARG A 235 12.55 -4.68 -0.26
N GLY A 236 12.91 -3.40 -0.32
CA GLY A 236 13.01 -2.64 -1.58
C GLY A 236 11.74 -1.86 -1.92
N LEU A 237 10.75 -1.77 -1.03
CA LEU A 237 9.62 -0.89 -1.25
C LEU A 237 10.03 0.55 -0.96
N ARG A 238 9.71 1.46 -1.87
CA ARG A 238 10.01 2.89 -1.77
C ARG A 238 8.74 3.70 -1.95
N PRO A 239 8.38 4.58 -1.01
CA PRO A 239 7.18 5.39 -1.11
C PRO A 239 7.33 6.47 -2.19
N THR A 240 6.46 6.46 -3.18
CA THR A 240 6.44 7.43 -4.29
C THR A 240 5.28 8.40 -4.25
N TRP A 241 4.25 8.08 -3.46
CA TRP A 241 3.16 8.98 -3.18
C TRP A 241 2.60 8.74 -1.79
N THR A 242 2.07 9.80 -1.18
CA THR A 242 1.31 9.74 0.07
C THR A 242 0.16 10.73 0.04
N GLU A 243 -0.99 10.34 0.58
CA GLU A 243 -2.19 11.15 0.69
C GLU A 243 -2.80 10.92 2.09
N PRO A 244 -2.52 11.80 3.08
CA PRO A 244 -3.21 11.74 4.37
C PRO A 244 -4.72 11.88 4.18
N ASN A 245 -5.48 10.97 4.76
CA ASN A 245 -6.93 10.93 4.58
C ASN A 245 -7.60 11.93 5.54
N LEU A 246 -7.86 13.13 5.03
CA LEU A 246 -8.50 14.21 5.80
C LEU A 246 -9.97 13.91 6.15
N LEU A 247 -10.61 12.92 5.51
CA LEU A 247 -11.95 12.49 5.91
C LEU A 247 -11.93 11.90 7.31
N ALA A 248 -10.86 11.19 7.71
CA ALA A 248 -10.71 10.70 9.08
C ALA A 248 -10.83 11.81 10.13
N VAL A 249 -10.26 12.98 9.83
CA VAL A 249 -10.29 14.17 10.69
C VAL A 249 -11.67 14.84 10.65
N THR A 250 -12.21 15.10 9.46
CA THR A 250 -13.48 15.82 9.32
C THR A 250 -14.69 15.02 9.81
N LEU A 251 -14.63 13.69 9.73
CA LEU A 251 -15.61 12.76 10.31
C LEU A 251 -15.36 12.47 11.79
N ASN A 252 -14.22 12.90 12.34
CA ASN A 252 -13.80 12.63 13.72
C ASN A 252 -13.81 11.13 14.06
N LEU A 253 -13.26 10.30 13.15
CA LEU A 253 -13.31 8.84 13.26
C LEU A 253 -12.66 8.32 14.55
N SER A 254 -11.60 8.99 15.00
CA SER A 254 -10.85 8.61 16.22
C SER A 254 -11.38 9.25 17.50
N GLY A 255 -12.50 9.99 17.44
CA GLY A 255 -13.03 10.75 18.58
C GLY A 255 -12.21 12.02 18.90
N ASN A 256 -11.14 12.27 18.15
CA ASN A 256 -10.30 13.45 18.19
C ASN A 256 -9.93 13.88 16.75
N LYS A 257 -9.08 14.91 16.63
CA LYS A 257 -8.68 15.47 15.33
C LYS A 257 -7.44 14.80 14.72
N ASP A 258 -7.08 13.61 15.17
CA ASP A 258 -5.87 12.94 14.70
C ASP A 258 -6.10 12.40 13.27
N PRO A 259 -5.19 12.65 12.32
CA PRO A 259 -5.26 12.10 10.96
C PRO A 259 -4.77 10.65 10.97
N THR A 260 -5.59 9.76 11.51
CA THR A 260 -5.23 8.35 11.77
C THR A 260 -5.16 7.47 10.53
N LEU A 261 -5.53 8.00 9.37
CA LEU A 261 -5.53 7.30 8.09
C LEU A 261 -4.63 8.01 7.09
N ALA A 262 -3.85 7.24 6.33
CA ALA A 262 -3.07 7.77 5.21
C ALA A 262 -2.87 6.71 4.12
N GLU A 263 -3.02 7.14 2.88
CA GLU A 263 -2.71 6.30 1.72
C GLU A 263 -1.25 6.45 1.32
N TYR A 264 -0.66 5.35 0.88
CA TYR A 264 0.67 5.31 0.29
C TYR A 264 0.67 4.52 -1.00
N THR A 265 1.50 4.98 -1.94
CA THR A 265 1.93 4.19 -3.09
C THR A 265 3.42 3.95 -2.95
N MET A 266 3.82 2.69 -2.99
CA MET A 266 5.20 2.25 -2.94
C MET A 266 5.54 1.42 -4.17
N ILE A 267 6.77 1.54 -4.66
CA ILE A 267 7.27 0.73 -5.77
C ILE A 267 8.42 -0.16 -5.28
N ASN A 268 8.52 -1.38 -5.81
CA ASN A 268 9.62 -2.28 -5.50
C ASN A 268 10.82 -2.01 -6.42
N VAL A 269 11.90 -1.45 -5.86
CA VAL A 269 13.10 -1.05 -6.62
C VAL A 269 14.13 -2.18 -6.80
N HIS A 270 14.04 -3.24 -5.99
CA HIS A 270 14.92 -4.40 -6.06
C HIS A 270 14.46 -5.38 -7.14
N ASP A 271 13.15 -5.51 -7.32
CA ASP A 271 12.58 -6.50 -8.22
C ASP A 271 12.78 -6.16 -9.70
N LYS A 272 13.37 -7.13 -10.41
CA LYS A 272 13.68 -7.04 -11.85
C LYS A 272 12.47 -7.27 -12.75
N ARG A 273 11.38 -7.83 -12.22
CA ARG A 273 10.14 -8.01 -12.98
C ARG A 273 9.31 -6.74 -13.03
N ASN A 274 9.55 -5.78 -12.16
CA ASN A 274 8.79 -4.53 -12.10
C ASN A 274 8.82 -3.77 -13.44
N VAL A 275 7.65 -3.53 -14.04
CA VAL A 275 7.46 -2.88 -15.35
C VAL A 275 7.92 -1.41 -15.39
N LEU A 276 8.13 -0.84 -14.21
CA LEU A 276 8.62 0.53 -14.03
C LEU A 276 10.14 0.63 -14.31
N PHE A 277 10.85 -0.49 -14.44
CA PHE A 277 12.31 -0.53 -14.62
C PHE A 277 12.77 -1.37 -15.81
#